data_AF-A0A5J4QNU2-F1
#
_entry.id   AF-A0A5J4QNU2-F1
#
_cell.length_a   1.000
_cell.length_b   1.000
_cell.length_c   1.000
_cell.angle_alpha   90.00
_cell.angle_beta   90.00
_cell.angle_gamma   90.00
#
_symmetry.space_group_name_H-M   'P 1'
#
loop_
_entity.id
_entity.type
_entity.pdbx_description
1 polymer ?
#
loop_
_entity_poly.entity_id
_entity_poly.type
_entity_poly.pdbx_seq_one_letter_code
_entity_poly.pdbx_strand_id
1 'polypeptide(L)'
;MELTDNEVVKVRAIIEAVDNGKKITDLPTATGGIESYKIEVVDVTGESKQLNLFSAISTVNKKMAIRRWNETLSTPVGEAFGNIDFLRDLPAVLGLGA
;
A
#
# COMPACT_ATOMS: atom_id res chain seq x y z
N MET A 1 -10.24 -4.41 44.92
CA MET A 1 -9.94 -3.08 44.33
C MET A 1 -10.88 -2.95 43.15
N GLU A 2 -11.79 -1.98 43.19
CA GLU A 2 -12.67 -1.69 42.05
C GLU A 2 -11.94 -0.78 41.07
N LEU A 3 -12.20 -0.99 39.78
CA LEU A 3 -11.70 -0.13 38.72
C LEU A 3 -12.42 1.21 38.79
N THR A 4 -11.69 2.29 38.50
CA THR A 4 -12.31 3.61 38.32
C THR A 4 -13.15 3.63 37.05
N ASP A 5 -14.13 4.54 36.96
CA ASP A 5 -14.99 4.66 35.78
C ASP A 5 -14.19 4.87 34.48
N ASN A 6 -13.09 5.63 34.55
CA ASN A 6 -12.19 5.85 33.41
C ASN A 6 -11.46 4.57 32.96
N GLU A 7 -11.07 3.71 33.90
CA GLU A 7 -10.45 2.42 33.58
C GLU A 7 -11.48 1.46 32.96
N VAL A 8 -12.72 1.47 33.45
CA VAL A 8 -13.82 0.67 32.88
C VAL A 8 -14.08 1.05 31.42
N VAL A 9 -14.07 2.35 31.08
CA VAL A 9 -14.23 2.81 29.69
C VAL A 9 -13.09 2.30 28.80
N LYS A 10 -11.83 2.38 29.25
CA LYS A 10 -10.68 1.88 28.49
C LYS A 10 -10.75 0.37 28.28
N VAL A 11 -11.10 -0.39 29.31
CA VAL A 11 -11.25 -1.85 29.22
C VAL A 11 -12.35 -2.22 28.23
N ARG A 12 -13.48 -1.50 28.23
CA ARG A 12 -14.57 -1.73 27.28
C ARG A 12 -14.13 -1.50 25.82
N ALA A 13 -13.36 -0.45 25.56
CA ALA A 13 -12.82 -0.17 24.23
C ALA A 13 -11.84 -1.26 23.76
N ILE A 14 -11.04 -1.83 24.67
CA ILE A 14 -10.14 -2.96 24.35
C ILE A 14 -10.95 -4.21 24.00
N ILE A 15 -11.97 -4.54 24.80
CA ILE A 15 -12.84 -5.70 24.54
C ILE A 15 -13.50 -5.57 23.17
N GLU A 16 -14.06 -4.40 22.86
CA GLU A 16 -14.67 -4.14 21.56
C GLU A 16 -13.67 -4.26 20.40
N ALA A 17 -12.44 -3.77 20.57
CA ALA A 17 -11.39 -3.93 19.57
C ALA A 17 -10.98 -5.40 19.36
N VAL A 18 -10.93 -6.19 20.44
CA VAL A 18 -10.62 -7.63 20.39
C VAL A 18 -11.76 -8.42 19.73
N ASP A 19 -13.01 -8.15 20.09
CA ASP A 19 -14.18 -8.81 19.51
C ASP A 19 -14.34 -8.49 18.01
N ASN A 20 -13.99 -7.27 17.60
CA ASN A 20 -13.98 -6.88 16.20
C ASN A 20 -12.72 -7.34 15.43
N GLY A 21 -11.70 -7.82 16.13
CA GLY A 21 -10.45 -8.30 15.56
C GLY A 21 -10.62 -9.63 14.84
N LYS A 22 -10.79 -9.60 13.50
CA LYS A 22 -10.81 -10.81 12.67
C LYS A 22 -9.41 -11.22 12.26
N LYS A 23 -9.14 -12.52 12.22
CA LYS A 23 -7.93 -13.05 11.59
C LYS A 23 -7.98 -12.79 10.09
N ILE A 24 -6.80 -12.67 9.47
CA ILE A 24 -6.69 -12.41 8.03
C ILE A 24 -7.44 -13.46 7.17
N THR A 25 -7.53 -14.70 7.64
CA THR A 25 -8.25 -15.80 6.98
C THR A 25 -9.76 -15.64 7.00
N ASP A 26 -10.28 -14.87 7.95
CA ASP A 26 -11.71 -14.71 8.22
C ASP A 26 -12.21 -13.33 7.76
N LEU A 27 -11.32 -12.55 7.13
CA LEU A 27 -11.66 -11.26 6.54
C LEU A 27 -12.41 -11.47 5.22
N PRO A 28 -13.55 -10.77 5.02
CA PRO A 28 -14.22 -10.78 3.73
C PRO A 28 -13.33 -10.15 2.65
N THR A 29 -13.50 -10.59 1.41
CA THR A 29 -12.81 -9.97 0.26
C THR A 29 -13.19 -8.49 0.15
N ALA A 30 -12.18 -7.64 -0.04
CA ALA A 30 -12.34 -6.23 -0.33
C ALA A 30 -13.15 -5.98 -1.62
N THR A 31 -14.17 -5.12 -1.55
CA THR A 31 -15.05 -4.77 -2.70
C THR A 31 -14.92 -3.32 -3.17
N GLY A 32 -14.18 -2.48 -2.45
CA GLY A 32 -13.94 -1.07 -2.78
C GLY A 32 -12.69 -0.85 -3.62
N GLY A 33 -12.53 0.37 -4.14
CA GLY A 33 -11.31 0.78 -4.83
C GLY A 33 -10.11 0.86 -3.87
N ILE A 34 -8.91 0.60 -4.41
CA ILE A 34 -7.66 0.49 -3.64
C ILE A 34 -7.32 1.80 -2.90
N GLU A 35 -7.78 2.94 -3.42
CA GLU A 35 -7.66 4.28 -2.83
C GLU A 35 -8.37 4.42 -1.47
N SER A 36 -9.36 3.59 -1.19
CA SER A 36 -10.13 3.64 0.07
C SER A 36 -9.48 2.83 1.19
N TYR A 37 -8.45 2.03 0.89
CA TYR A 37 -7.80 1.16 1.86
C TYR A 37 -6.57 1.80 2.49
N LYS A 38 -6.42 1.54 3.79
CA LYS A 38 -5.23 1.86 4.58
C LYS A 38 -4.56 0.58 5.02
N ILE A 39 -3.24 0.59 5.04
CA ILE A 39 -2.40 -0.48 5.58
C ILE A 39 -1.66 0.02 6.81
N GLU A 40 -1.47 -0.88 7.76
CA GLU A 40 -0.52 -0.68 8.84
C GLU A 40 0.90 -0.98 8.33
N VAL A 41 1.84 -0.11 8.66
CA VAL A 41 3.26 -0.26 8.37
C VAL A 41 4.05 -0.01 9.64
N VAL A 42 5.12 -0.77 9.84
CA VAL A 42 5.99 -0.60 11.01
C VAL A 42 7.25 0.11 10.55
N ASP A 43 7.57 1.21 11.22
CA ASP A 43 8.81 1.97 10.99
C ASP A 43 10.03 1.21 11.54
N VAL A 44 11.24 1.58 11.11
CA VAL A 44 12.51 1.01 11.60
C VAL A 44 12.72 1.22 13.10
N THR A 45 11.98 2.16 13.70
CA THR A 45 11.94 2.41 15.14
C THR A 45 11.02 1.46 15.90
N GLY A 46 10.25 0.62 15.20
CA GLY A 46 9.23 -0.26 15.76
C GLY A 46 7.87 0.40 15.98
N GLU A 47 7.69 1.66 15.56
CA GLU A 47 6.42 2.37 15.67
C GLU A 47 5.45 1.98 14.55
N SER A 48 4.21 1.60 14.89
CA SER A 48 3.13 1.39 13.93
C SER A 48 2.61 2.71 13.37
N LYS A 49 2.59 2.81 12.04
CA LYS A 49 2.07 3.95 11.26
C LYS A 49 1.04 3.46 10.25
N GLN A 50 0.23 4.38 9.73
CA GLN A 50 -0.73 4.10 8.66
C GLN A 50 -0.23 4.65 7.31
N LEU A 51 -0.45 3.89 6.24
CA LEU A 51 -0.22 4.34 4.87
C LEU A 51 -1.43 4.02 3.99
N ASN A 52 -1.70 4.86 2.99
CA ASN A 52 -2.72 4.55 1.99
C ASN A 52 -2.20 3.47 1.02
N LEU A 53 -2.98 2.41 0.79
CA LEU A 53 -2.56 1.26 -0.01
C LEU A 53 -2.20 1.65 -1.45
N PHE A 54 -3.02 2.50 -2.09
CA PHE A 54 -2.74 3.00 -3.43
C PHE A 54 -1.42 3.77 -3.50
N SER A 55 -1.17 4.64 -2.51
CA SER A 55 0.08 5.41 -2.42
C SER A 55 1.29 4.49 -2.21
N ALA A 56 1.17 3.45 -1.39
CA ALA A 56 2.20 2.45 -1.17
C ALA A 56 2.58 1.72 -2.47
N ILE A 57 1.57 1.22 -3.19
CA ILE A 57 1.76 0.53 -4.48
C ILE A 57 2.41 1.47 -5.49
N SER A 58 1.95 2.71 -5.59
CA SER A 58 2.52 3.69 -6.52
C SER A 58 4.00 3.96 -6.24
N THR A 59 4.41 3.97 -4.97
CA THR A 59 5.81 4.19 -4.56
C THR A 59 6.70 3.02 -4.99
N VAL A 60 6.19 1.79 -4.91
CA VAL A 60 6.92 0.59 -5.38
C VAL A 60 6.95 0.53 -6.91
N ASN A 61 5.83 0.85 -7.57
CA ASN A 61 5.70 0.81 -9.02
C ASN A 61 6.47 1.91 -9.77
N LYS A 62 6.98 2.93 -9.06
CA LYS A 62 7.84 3.98 -9.65
C LYS A 62 9.16 3.46 -10.22
N LYS A 63 9.57 2.20 -10.03
CA LYS A 63 10.91 1.73 -10.43
C LYS A 63 11.01 1.03 -11.78
N MET A 64 9.90 0.82 -12.48
CA MET A 64 9.94 0.05 -13.73
C MET A 64 9.22 0.77 -14.85
N ALA A 65 9.95 1.02 -15.93
CA ALA A 65 9.43 1.46 -17.21
C ALA A 65 10.13 0.67 -18.32
N ILE A 66 9.39 -0.15 -19.04
CA ILE A 66 9.92 -1.02 -20.09
C ILE A 66 9.05 -0.93 -21.34
N ARG A 67 9.64 -1.27 -22.49
CA ARG A 67 8.89 -1.63 -23.69
C ARG A 67 8.87 -3.15 -23.77
N ARG A 68 7.68 -3.74 -23.83
CA ARG A 68 7.51 -5.19 -23.99
C ARG A 68 6.81 -5.50 -25.31
N TRP A 69 7.02 -6.71 -25.80
CA TRP A 69 6.28 -7.20 -26.96
C TRP A 69 4.81 -7.39 -26.59
N ASN A 70 3.89 -6.93 -27.44
CA ASN A 70 2.47 -7.21 -27.24
C ASN A 70 2.14 -8.59 -27.81
N GLU A 71 2.07 -9.58 -26.91
CA GLU A 71 1.79 -10.98 -27.27
C GLU A 71 0.36 -11.20 -27.77
N THR A 72 -0.59 -10.33 -27.41
CA THR A 72 -2.00 -10.41 -27.85
C THR A 72 -2.18 -10.02 -29.31
N LEU A 73 -1.43 -9.01 -29.77
CA LEU A 73 -1.56 -8.48 -31.13
C LEU A 73 -0.60 -9.13 -32.13
N SER A 74 0.40 -9.91 -31.66
CA SER A 74 1.42 -10.54 -32.51
C SER A 74 2.06 -9.56 -33.52
N THR A 75 2.14 -8.27 -33.15
CA THR A 75 2.67 -7.21 -34.01
C THR A 75 4.11 -6.86 -33.64
N PRO A 76 4.94 -6.44 -34.61
CA PRO A 76 6.28 -5.87 -34.39
C PRO A 76 6.34 -4.60 -33.54
N VAL A 77 5.19 -4.08 -33.10
CA VAL A 77 5.08 -2.87 -32.31
C VAL A 77 4.99 -3.23 -30.82
N GLY A 78 6.04 -2.90 -30.07
CA GLY A 78 6.06 -3.08 -28.62
C GLY A 78 5.15 -2.07 -27.90
N GLU A 79 4.57 -2.48 -26.77
CA GLU A 79 3.78 -1.62 -25.90
C GLU A 79 4.61 -1.08 -24.72
N ALA A 80 4.26 0.12 -24.26
CA ALA A 80 4.84 0.69 -23.05
C ALA A 80 4.19 0.04 -21.82
N PHE A 81 5.00 -0.43 -20.88
CA PHE A 81 4.55 -1.04 -19.63
C PHE A 81 5.31 -0.44 -18.44
N GLY A 82 4.59 -0.15 -17.36
CA GLY A 82 5.13 0.49 -16.17
C GLY A 82 4.92 2.00 -16.15
N ASN A 83 5.76 2.71 -15.39
CA ASN A 83 5.58 4.15 -15.12
C ASN A 83 6.34 5.01 -16.14
N ILE A 84 5.62 5.64 -17.08
CA ILE A 84 6.25 6.48 -18.12
C ILE A 84 6.89 7.75 -17.56
N ASP A 85 6.40 8.26 -16.43
CA ASP A 85 7.01 9.42 -15.77
C ASP A 85 8.36 9.04 -15.15
N PHE A 86 8.52 7.81 -14.66
CA PHE A 86 9.84 7.30 -14.26
C PHE A 86 10.84 7.27 -15.43
N LEU A 87 10.40 6.89 -16.65
CA LEU A 87 11.26 6.94 -17.83
C LEU A 87 11.69 8.37 -18.17
N ARG A 88 10.81 9.35 -17.96
CA ARG A 88 11.11 10.78 -18.16
C ARG A 88 12.06 11.32 -17.10
N ASP A 89 11.91 10.89 -15.86
CA ASP A 89 12.77 11.30 -14.73
C ASP A 89 14.11 10.54 -14.68
N LEU A 90 14.24 9.46 -15.46
CA LEU A 90 15.43 8.58 -15.49
C LEU A 90 16.76 9.32 -15.69
N PRO A 91 16.88 10.32 -16.59
CA PRO A 91 18.13 11.07 -16.76
C PRO A 91 18.58 11.75 -15.46
N ALA A 92 17.65 12.38 -14.74
CA ALA A 92 17.93 13.02 -13.46
C ALA A 92 18.29 11.98 -12.38
N VAL A 93 17.55 10.86 -12.31
CA VAL A 93 17.80 9.76 -11.36
C VAL A 93 19.19 9.13 -11.56
N LEU A 94 19.63 8.98 -12.81
CA LEU A 94 20.91 8.39 -13.15
C LEU A 94 22.07 9.40 -13.14
N GLY A 95 21.79 10.68 -12.86
CA GLY A 95 22.80 11.75 -12.94
C GLY A 95 23.33 11.97 -14.36
N LEU A 96 22.55 11.59 -15.38
CA LEU A 96 22.88 11.76 -16.79
C LEU A 96 22.28 13.08 -17.27
N GLY A 97 23.11 14.12 -17.39
CA GLY A 97 22.68 15.44 -17.89
C GLY A 97 23.11 16.63 -17.01
N ALA A 98 24.34 16.59 -16.49
CA ALA A 98 25.07 17.83 -16.19
C ALA A 98 25.71 18.38 -17.47
#